data_AF-A0A822A0T7-F1
#
_entry.id   AF-A0A822A0T7-F1
#
_cell.length_a   1.000
_cell.length_b   1.000
_cell.length_c   1.000
_cell.angle_alpha   90.00
_cell.angle_beta   90.00
_cell.angle_gamma   90.00
#
_symmetry.space_group_name_H-M   'P 1'
#
loop_
_entity.id
_entity.type
_entity.pdbx_description
1 polymer ?
#
loop_
_entity_poly.entity_id
_entity_poly.type
_entity_poly.pdbx_seq_one_letter_code
_entity_poly.pdbx_strand_id
1 'polypeptide(L)'
;MGTTVTSGYDKQKHDKFMEKVQSETSTRLGGDPSIKDLNAWAKTVSDNPVVSKFSMKFIVDLLNTQRFPSDTHIADKAKLIKTVLDEYMNQPVYCYNNCTNSTYGTCIPTGIFNVGKCQCKSGFEGVDCSSDSVPQGTLCGVFSQTGSSSSTVTCGGHKPQESCPQGYNQYVGLSSTVSLFAFCYKAQMDNIGEPTKGGAWCGDSLSNIPCGSVQAPAKGCPIGYIKFSNWRRCYKQVDSLVDLWGTLCGFDTAGYIPRIQVPCGGMYASMNKCPANFQLSSATLGRCYKI
;
A
#
# COMPACT_ATOMS: atom_id res chain seq x y z
N MET A 1 28.73 28.69 -8.49
CA MET A 1 30.00 28.27 -7.87
C MET A 1 29.74 26.97 -7.13
N GLY A 2 30.12 25.83 -7.71
CA GLY A 2 30.00 24.53 -7.06
C GLY A 2 31.29 24.21 -6.32
N THR A 3 31.22 24.06 -5.00
CA THR A 3 32.32 23.58 -4.17
C THR A 3 32.63 22.13 -4.52
N THR A 4 33.82 21.88 -5.08
CA THR A 4 34.32 20.53 -5.33
C THR A 4 34.76 19.94 -3.99
N VAL A 5 33.92 19.08 -3.41
CA VAL A 5 34.29 18.33 -2.20
C VAL A 5 35.15 17.14 -2.63
N THR A 6 36.47 17.26 -2.47
CA THR A 6 37.48 16.22 -2.71
C THR A 6 37.57 15.21 -1.57
N SER A 7 36.45 14.80 -0.97
CA SER A 7 36.46 13.62 -0.10
C SER A 7 36.23 12.39 -0.97
N GLY A 8 37.25 11.54 -1.11
CA GLY A 8 37.10 10.23 -1.73
C GLY A 8 35.90 9.48 -1.14
N TYR A 9 35.23 8.67 -1.96
CA TYR A 9 34.06 7.90 -1.57
C TYR A 9 34.35 7.07 -0.30
N ASP A 10 33.75 7.47 0.82
CA ASP A 10 33.83 6.74 2.09
C ASP A 10 32.79 5.63 2.07
N LYS A 11 33.21 4.48 1.54
CA LYS A 11 32.38 3.27 1.44
C LYS A 11 31.77 2.88 2.78
N GLN A 12 32.50 3.05 3.88
CA GLN A 12 32.05 2.63 5.20
C GLN A 12 30.90 3.50 5.73
N LYS A 13 30.94 4.81 5.47
CA LYS A 13 29.82 5.71 5.77
C LYS A 13 28.63 5.49 4.83
N HIS A 14 28.90 5.23 3.55
CA HIS A 14 27.84 4.93 2.58
C HIS A 14 27.09 3.64 2.97
N ASP A 15 27.81 2.56 3.28
CA ASP A 15 27.20 1.28 3.66
C ASP A 15 26.36 1.44 4.94
N LYS A 16 26.87 2.16 5.96
CA LYS A 16 26.11 2.51 7.18
C LYS A 16 24.86 3.37 6.91
N PHE A 17 24.91 4.23 5.90
CA PHE A 17 23.75 5.02 5.48
C PHE A 17 22.73 4.13 4.77
N MET A 18 23.16 3.29 3.82
CA MET A 18 22.31 2.39 3.06
C MET A 18 21.62 1.33 3.94
N GLU A 19 22.24 0.92 5.06
CA GLU A 19 21.59 0.09 6.09
C GLU A 19 20.31 0.73 6.68
N LYS A 20 20.21 2.06 6.65
CA LYS A 20 19.05 2.82 7.18
C LYS A 20 18.07 3.27 6.11
N VAL A 21 18.43 3.20 4.83
CA VAL A 21 17.58 3.61 3.72
C VAL A 21 16.47 2.56 3.53
N GLN A 22 15.22 2.96 3.75
CA GLN A 22 14.06 2.07 3.63
C GLN A 22 13.56 1.94 2.18
N SER A 23 13.76 2.98 1.38
CA SER A 23 13.44 2.99 -0.04
C SER A 23 14.25 4.05 -0.77
N GLU A 24 14.49 3.80 -2.06
CA GLU A 24 15.10 4.75 -2.98
C GLU A 24 14.16 4.92 -4.17
N THR A 25 13.66 6.13 -4.38
CA THR A 25 12.86 6.50 -5.55
C THR A 25 13.56 7.61 -6.29
N SER A 26 13.74 7.41 -7.59
CA SER A 26 14.27 8.40 -8.51
C SER A 26 13.23 8.70 -9.58
N THR A 27 12.94 9.98 -9.77
CA THR A 27 12.05 10.47 -10.83
C THR A 27 12.83 11.45 -11.69
N ARG A 28 12.72 11.31 -13.01
CA ARG A 28 13.30 12.24 -13.98
C ARG A 28 12.18 13.01 -14.65
N LEU A 29 12.33 14.31 -14.77
CA LEU A 29 11.36 15.20 -15.41
C LEU A 29 12.05 15.86 -16.61
N GLY A 30 11.51 15.65 -17.81
CA GLY A 30 12.13 16.10 -19.07
C GLY A 30 13.31 15.23 -19.52
N GLY A 31 13.90 15.61 -20.65
CA GLY A 31 14.97 14.87 -21.33
C GLY A 31 14.52 13.51 -21.89
N ASP A 32 15.48 12.68 -22.26
CA ASP A 32 15.28 11.29 -22.68
C ASP A 32 15.39 10.35 -21.47
N PRO A 33 14.29 9.75 -20.99
CA PRO A 33 14.30 8.92 -19.79
C PRO A 33 15.10 7.62 -19.95
N SER A 34 15.42 7.19 -21.19
CA SER A 34 16.17 5.96 -21.45
C SER A 34 17.66 6.06 -21.10
N ILE A 35 18.21 7.28 -21.04
CA ILE A 35 19.64 7.54 -20.82
C ILE A 35 19.98 7.45 -19.33
N LYS A 36 20.65 6.39 -18.88
CA LYS A 36 20.95 6.18 -17.45
C LYS A 36 21.99 7.13 -16.87
N ASP A 37 22.99 7.54 -17.65
CA ASP A 37 24.03 8.46 -17.20
C ASP A 37 23.49 9.88 -17.02
N LEU A 38 23.78 10.51 -15.86
CA LEU A 38 23.22 11.82 -15.52
C LEU A 38 23.74 12.92 -16.44
N ASN A 39 25.02 12.88 -16.82
CA ASN A 39 25.63 13.91 -17.65
C ASN A 39 25.14 13.82 -19.11
N ALA A 40 24.97 12.60 -19.62
CA ALA A 40 24.37 12.36 -20.93
C ALA A 40 22.89 12.72 -20.94
N TRP A 41 22.13 12.34 -19.91
CA TRP A 41 20.72 12.72 -19.76
C TRP A 41 20.54 14.24 -19.71
N ALA A 42 21.37 14.95 -18.92
CA ALA A 42 21.30 16.39 -18.78
C ALA A 42 21.45 17.14 -20.12
N LYS A 43 22.21 16.58 -21.06
CA LYS A 43 22.35 17.15 -22.42
C LYS A 43 21.08 17.05 -23.25
N THR A 44 20.18 16.12 -22.95
CA THR A 44 18.90 15.96 -23.68
C THR A 44 17.78 16.85 -23.14
N VAL A 45 17.98 17.50 -22.00
CA VAL A 45 16.96 18.36 -21.39
C VAL A 45 16.67 19.59 -22.26
N SER A 46 17.63 20.06 -23.05
CA SER A 46 17.41 21.18 -23.99
C SER A 46 16.38 20.84 -25.06
N ASP A 47 16.34 19.58 -25.49
CA ASP A 47 15.50 19.12 -26.59
C ASP A 47 14.11 18.69 -26.10
N ASN A 48 14.00 18.33 -24.81
CA ASN A 48 12.74 18.01 -24.15
C ASN A 48 12.67 18.67 -22.75
N PRO A 49 12.52 20.01 -22.68
CA PRO A 49 12.49 20.72 -21.41
C PRO A 49 11.16 20.51 -20.69
N VAL A 50 11.20 20.58 -19.36
CA VAL A 50 10.01 20.56 -18.50
C VAL A 50 9.90 21.87 -17.72
N VAL A 51 8.68 22.36 -17.53
CA VAL A 51 8.42 23.52 -16.67
C VAL A 51 8.59 23.09 -15.21
N SER A 52 9.76 23.37 -14.63
CA SER A 52 10.04 23.06 -13.22
C SER A 52 9.56 24.14 -12.25
N LYS A 53 9.36 25.36 -12.75
CA LYS A 53 8.89 26.52 -12.00
C LYS A 53 7.99 27.36 -12.89
N PHE A 54 6.85 27.77 -12.36
CA PHE A 54 5.93 28.67 -13.03
C PHE A 54 5.32 29.62 -12.02
N SER A 55 4.99 30.83 -12.48
CA SER A 55 4.16 31.77 -11.74
C SER A 55 2.78 31.78 -12.37
N MET A 56 1.74 31.67 -11.56
CA MET A 56 0.36 31.80 -12.05
C MET A 56 -0.10 33.24 -11.91
N LYS A 57 -0.87 33.70 -12.90
CA LYS A 57 -1.71 34.90 -12.80
C LYS A 57 -3.15 34.49 -12.93
N PHE A 58 -4.06 35.27 -12.35
CA PHE A 58 -5.47 35.00 -12.48
C PHE A 58 -5.92 35.26 -13.91
N ILE A 59 -6.76 34.39 -14.45
CA ILE A 59 -7.29 34.56 -15.81
C ILE A 59 -8.04 35.89 -15.98
N VAL A 60 -8.65 36.39 -14.90
CA VAL A 60 -9.35 37.67 -14.87
C VAL A 60 -8.43 38.86 -15.13
N ASP A 61 -7.12 38.75 -14.85
CA ASP A 61 -6.15 39.81 -15.15
C ASP A 61 -5.96 40.00 -16.67
N LEU A 62 -6.29 38.96 -17.46
CA LEU A 62 -6.24 39.01 -18.92
C LEU A 62 -7.50 39.65 -19.52
N LEU A 63 -8.59 39.75 -18.76
CA LEU A 63 -9.89 40.24 -19.22
C LEU A 63 -10.00 41.75 -18.97
N ASN A 64 -9.37 42.54 -19.83
CA ASN A 64 -9.36 44.00 -19.74
C ASN A 64 -9.52 44.67 -21.09
N THR A 65 -9.83 45.97 -21.07
CA THR A 65 -10.08 46.78 -22.27
C THR A 65 -8.86 46.93 -23.18
N GLN A 66 -7.63 46.78 -22.66
CA GLN A 66 -6.42 46.82 -23.50
C GLN A 66 -6.33 45.58 -24.41
N ARG A 67 -6.76 44.42 -23.93
CA ARG A 67 -6.74 43.15 -24.67
C ARG A 67 -8.03 42.89 -25.45
N PHE A 68 -9.15 43.45 -24.99
CA PHE A 68 -10.47 43.30 -25.61
C PHE A 68 -11.12 44.67 -25.85
N PRO A 69 -10.56 45.51 -26.74
CA PRO A 69 -10.99 46.90 -26.93
C PRO A 69 -12.40 47.04 -27.52
N SER A 70 -12.87 46.04 -28.27
CA SER A 70 -14.20 46.06 -28.90
C SER A 70 -15.31 45.51 -27.99
N ASP A 71 -14.98 44.94 -26.83
CA ASP A 71 -15.96 44.35 -25.91
C ASP A 71 -16.31 45.33 -24.80
N THR A 72 -17.41 46.04 -24.97
CA THR A 72 -17.91 47.04 -24.01
C THR A 72 -18.28 46.45 -22.65
N HIS A 73 -18.43 45.12 -22.55
CA HIS A 73 -18.82 44.41 -21.34
C HIS A 73 -17.68 43.61 -20.72
N ILE A 74 -16.43 43.78 -21.18
CA ILE A 74 -15.29 42.97 -20.70
C ILE A 74 -15.10 43.10 -19.17
N ALA A 75 -15.35 44.26 -18.59
CA ALA A 75 -15.25 44.49 -17.15
C ALA A 75 -16.30 43.66 -16.36
N ASP A 76 -17.54 43.63 -16.83
CA ASP A 76 -18.61 42.85 -16.22
C ASP A 76 -18.35 41.35 -16.33
N LYS A 77 -17.85 40.89 -17.50
CA LYS A 77 -17.44 39.51 -17.72
C LYS A 77 -16.28 39.10 -16.80
N ALA A 78 -15.28 39.95 -16.65
CA ALA A 78 -14.16 39.71 -15.73
C ALA A 78 -14.64 39.58 -14.28
N LYS A 79 -15.57 40.44 -13.85
CA LYS A 79 -16.19 40.38 -12.52
C LYS A 79 -16.98 39.08 -12.33
N LEU A 80 -17.80 38.70 -13.30
CA LEU A 80 -18.57 37.45 -13.25
C LEU A 80 -17.66 36.22 -13.14
N ILE A 81 -16.62 36.14 -13.98
CA ILE A 81 -15.66 35.04 -13.94
C ILE A 81 -14.92 35.00 -12.60
N LYS A 82 -14.55 36.16 -12.04
CA LYS A 82 -13.95 36.23 -10.71
C LYS A 82 -14.89 35.64 -9.65
N THR A 83 -16.16 36.03 -9.65
CA THR A 83 -17.16 35.50 -8.71
C THR A 83 -17.30 33.99 -8.83
N VAL A 84 -17.39 33.45 -10.05
CA VAL A 84 -17.48 31.99 -10.26
C VAL A 84 -16.23 31.26 -9.78
N LEU A 85 -15.04 31.83 -9.98
CA LEU A 85 -13.79 31.26 -9.49
C LEU A 85 -13.71 31.29 -7.96
N ASP A 86 -14.10 32.40 -7.34
CA ASP A 86 -14.15 32.54 -5.88
C ASP A 86 -15.15 31.54 -5.28
N GLU A 87 -16.33 31.37 -5.89
CA GLU A 87 -17.29 30.33 -5.50
C GLU A 87 -16.70 28.94 -5.64
N TYR A 88 -16.08 28.61 -6.79
CA TYR A 88 -15.44 27.32 -7.03
C TYR A 88 -14.37 27.01 -5.99
N MET A 89 -13.53 27.97 -5.62
CA MET A 89 -12.46 27.79 -4.63
C MET A 89 -12.98 27.63 -3.20
N ASN A 90 -14.17 28.15 -2.90
CA ASN A 90 -14.80 28.06 -1.59
C ASN A 90 -15.72 26.84 -1.42
N GLN A 91 -15.98 26.07 -2.49
CA GLN A 91 -16.73 24.82 -2.37
C GLN A 91 -15.95 23.78 -1.55
N PRO A 92 -16.63 22.83 -0.88
CA PRO A 92 -15.96 21.70 -0.28
C PRO A 92 -15.25 20.87 -1.35
N VAL A 93 -14.12 20.27 -0.98
CA VAL A 93 -13.32 19.41 -1.85
C VAL A 93 -14.18 18.29 -2.42
N TYR A 94 -14.24 18.20 -3.75
CA TYR A 94 -14.96 17.14 -4.42
C TYR A 94 -14.14 15.84 -4.41
N CYS A 95 -14.73 14.75 -3.93
CA CYS A 95 -14.19 13.40 -4.14
C CYS A 95 -15.17 12.56 -4.95
N TYR A 96 -14.62 11.68 -5.80
CA TYR A 96 -15.41 10.74 -6.58
C TYR A 96 -16.32 9.91 -5.65
N ASN A 97 -17.63 9.88 -5.95
CA ASN A 97 -18.69 9.27 -5.15
C ASN A 97 -18.70 9.66 -3.65
N ASN A 98 -18.11 10.80 -3.26
CA ASN A 98 -17.94 11.21 -1.87
C ASN A 98 -17.30 10.12 -0.98
N CYS A 99 -16.40 9.32 -1.54
CA CYS A 99 -15.82 8.15 -0.88
C CYS A 99 -16.86 7.13 -0.40
N THR A 100 -17.95 6.98 -1.16
CA THR A 100 -19.14 6.14 -0.89
C THR A 100 -19.94 6.62 0.32
N ASN A 101 -19.33 6.63 1.51
CA ASN A 101 -19.81 7.35 2.68
C ASN A 101 -18.64 7.60 3.68
N SER A 102 -18.88 8.38 4.73
CA SER A 102 -17.89 8.68 5.78
C SER A 102 -17.47 7.49 6.64
N THR A 103 -18.18 6.35 6.55
CA THR A 103 -17.84 5.08 7.19
C THR A 103 -16.73 4.34 6.46
N TYR A 104 -16.60 4.49 5.14
CA TYR A 104 -15.62 3.74 4.33
C TYR A 104 -14.37 4.54 3.99
N GLY A 105 -14.46 5.86 3.94
CA GLY A 105 -13.30 6.72 3.70
C GLY A 105 -13.51 8.17 4.08
N THR A 106 -12.47 8.96 3.87
CA THR A 106 -12.50 10.42 4.06
C THR A 106 -11.92 11.09 2.83
N CYS A 107 -12.61 12.12 2.34
CA CYS A 107 -12.13 12.93 1.24
C CYS A 107 -11.00 13.85 1.71
N ILE A 108 -9.81 13.73 1.12
CA ILE A 108 -8.66 14.57 1.44
C ILE A 108 -8.22 15.38 0.22
N PRO A 109 -7.86 16.66 0.37
CA PRO A 109 -7.42 17.49 -0.75
C PRO A 109 -6.15 16.94 -1.38
N THR A 110 -6.08 16.98 -2.71
CA THR A 110 -4.85 16.65 -3.45
C THR A 110 -3.86 17.81 -3.48
N GLY A 111 -4.30 19.02 -3.12
CA GLY A 111 -3.54 20.25 -3.24
C GLY A 111 -3.60 20.89 -4.64
N ILE A 112 -4.37 20.30 -5.56
CA ILE A 112 -4.54 20.80 -6.94
C ILE A 112 -6.02 20.80 -7.29
N PHE A 113 -6.55 21.98 -7.66
CA PHE A 113 -7.99 22.22 -7.88
C PHE A 113 -8.85 21.86 -6.66
N ASN A 114 -10.17 22.05 -6.77
CA ASN A 114 -11.09 21.66 -5.70
C ASN A 114 -11.45 20.17 -5.77
N VAL A 115 -10.43 19.33 -6.01
CA VAL A 115 -10.53 17.88 -6.19
C VAL A 115 -9.70 17.18 -5.12
N GLY A 116 -10.34 16.24 -4.45
CA GLY A 116 -9.75 15.40 -3.44
C GLY A 116 -9.56 13.98 -3.94
N LYS A 117 -8.89 13.19 -3.10
CA LYS A 117 -8.81 11.74 -3.22
C LYS A 117 -9.40 11.10 -1.97
N CYS A 118 -9.90 9.87 -2.12
CA CYS A 118 -10.42 9.13 -0.98
C CYS A 118 -9.31 8.44 -0.21
N GLN A 119 -9.20 8.78 1.07
CA GLN A 119 -8.40 8.06 2.04
C GLN A 119 -9.30 7.00 2.70
N CYS A 120 -9.14 5.74 2.30
CA CYS A 120 -10.00 4.67 2.79
C CYS A 120 -9.64 4.26 4.22
N LYS A 121 -10.68 3.96 5.00
CA LYS A 121 -10.54 3.35 6.32
C LYS A 121 -10.16 1.88 6.18
N SER A 122 -9.53 1.33 7.22
CA SER A 122 -9.10 -0.06 7.23
C SER A 122 -10.23 -1.01 6.82
N GLY A 123 -9.96 -1.86 5.82
CA GLY A 123 -10.92 -2.84 5.30
C GLY A 123 -11.56 -2.45 3.97
N PHE A 124 -11.45 -1.18 3.57
CA PHE A 124 -12.01 -0.63 2.33
C PHE A 124 -10.91 -0.16 1.38
N GLU A 125 -11.14 -0.25 0.08
CA GLU A 125 -10.26 0.29 -0.94
C GLU A 125 -11.04 0.73 -2.20
N GLY A 126 -10.29 1.19 -3.21
CA GLY A 126 -10.84 1.68 -4.47
C GLY A 126 -10.79 3.20 -4.53
N VAL A 127 -11.11 3.76 -5.70
CA VAL A 127 -11.08 5.21 -5.94
C VAL A 127 -12.05 5.99 -5.05
N ASP A 128 -13.08 5.32 -4.56
CA ASP A 128 -14.13 5.83 -3.68
C ASP A 128 -14.36 4.97 -2.43
N CYS A 129 -13.42 4.10 -2.07
CA CYS A 129 -13.56 3.19 -0.92
C CYS A 129 -14.79 2.25 -0.97
N SER A 130 -15.39 2.04 -2.15
CA SER A 130 -16.55 1.16 -2.32
C SER A 130 -16.19 -0.33 -2.35
N SER A 131 -14.91 -0.67 -2.53
CA SER A 131 -14.48 -2.06 -2.67
C SER A 131 -14.07 -2.64 -1.32
N ASP A 132 -14.82 -3.64 -0.87
CA ASP A 132 -14.39 -4.58 0.16
C ASP A 132 -13.41 -5.59 -0.46
N SER A 133 -12.13 -5.26 -0.49
CA SER A 133 -11.16 -6.06 -1.26
C SER A 133 -10.51 -7.20 -0.49
N VAL A 134 -10.84 -7.36 0.79
CA VAL A 134 -10.13 -8.34 1.61
C VAL A 134 -10.79 -9.71 1.46
N PRO A 135 -10.09 -10.68 0.84
CA PRO A 135 -10.63 -12.03 0.63
C PRO A 135 -11.06 -12.67 1.95
N GLN A 136 -12.16 -13.43 1.94
CA GLN A 136 -12.55 -14.25 3.09
C GLN A 136 -11.40 -15.21 3.47
N GLY A 137 -11.12 -15.27 4.78
CA GLY A 137 -10.04 -16.07 5.32
C GLY A 137 -8.68 -15.36 5.33
N THR A 138 -8.56 -14.12 4.85
CA THR A 138 -7.32 -13.35 4.94
C THR A 138 -6.85 -13.24 6.38
N LEU A 139 -5.61 -13.67 6.61
CA LEU A 139 -4.96 -13.63 7.92
C LEU A 139 -4.26 -12.29 8.14
N CYS A 140 -4.41 -11.75 9.34
CA CYS A 140 -3.79 -10.50 9.76
C CYS A 140 -3.37 -10.60 11.23
N GLY A 141 -2.16 -10.13 11.54
CA GLY A 141 -1.54 -10.29 12.85
C GLY A 141 -1.25 -11.75 13.23
N VAL A 142 -0.24 -11.97 14.06
CA VAL A 142 0.05 -13.29 14.63
C VAL A 142 0.66 -13.16 16.01
N PHE A 143 0.24 -14.02 16.93
CA PHE A 143 0.85 -14.20 18.23
C PHE A 143 1.33 -15.63 18.36
N SER A 144 2.55 -15.81 18.86
CA SER A 144 3.08 -17.12 19.22
C SER A 144 3.89 -17.02 20.50
N GLN A 145 3.61 -17.90 21.46
CA GLN A 145 4.36 -18.04 22.70
C GLN A 145 4.90 -19.47 22.84
N THR A 146 6.22 -19.59 23.05
CA THR A 146 6.90 -20.85 23.31
C THR A 146 7.71 -20.71 24.60
N GLY A 147 7.24 -21.35 25.67
CA GLY A 147 7.82 -21.18 27.01
C GLY A 147 7.73 -19.71 27.47
N SER A 148 8.88 -19.11 27.80
CA SER A 148 9.01 -17.71 28.23
C SER A 148 9.16 -16.71 27.08
N SER A 149 9.28 -17.16 25.82
CA SER A 149 9.44 -16.29 24.66
C SER A 149 8.10 -16.07 23.94
N SER A 150 7.80 -14.82 23.59
CA SER A 150 6.62 -14.47 22.78
C SER A 150 7.00 -13.58 21.59
N SER A 151 6.24 -13.72 20.51
CA SER A 151 6.34 -12.91 19.30
C SER A 151 4.94 -12.46 18.91
N THR A 152 4.77 -11.16 18.69
CA THR A 152 3.48 -10.56 18.32
C THR A 152 3.62 -9.65 17.12
N VAL A 153 2.77 -9.88 16.12
CA VAL A 153 2.48 -8.97 15.02
C VAL A 153 1.06 -8.48 15.22
N THR A 154 0.88 -7.16 15.30
CA THR A 154 -0.44 -6.56 15.46
C THR A 154 -1.21 -6.58 14.13
N CYS A 155 -2.54 -6.61 14.22
CA CYS A 155 -3.45 -6.45 13.11
C CYS A 155 -4.22 -5.15 13.29
N GLY A 156 -3.95 -4.12 12.47
CA GLY A 156 -4.58 -2.80 12.65
C GLY A 156 -4.44 -2.21 14.06
N GLY A 157 -3.30 -2.43 14.73
CA GLY A 157 -3.05 -2.00 16.12
C GLY A 157 -3.57 -2.96 17.20
N HIS A 158 -4.36 -3.98 16.84
CA HIS A 158 -4.85 -4.99 17.78
C HIS A 158 -3.86 -6.15 17.93
N LYS A 159 -3.69 -6.66 19.15
CA LYS A 159 -2.90 -7.86 19.43
C LYS A 159 -3.78 -9.10 19.30
N PRO A 160 -3.47 -10.07 18.42
CA PRO A 160 -4.38 -11.18 18.14
C PRO A 160 -4.73 -12.08 19.31
N GLN A 161 -3.96 -12.09 20.39
CA GLN A 161 -4.28 -12.82 21.63
C GLN A 161 -5.25 -12.07 22.55
N GLU A 162 -5.48 -10.77 22.30
CA GLU A 162 -6.36 -9.90 23.09
C GLU A 162 -7.64 -9.54 22.31
N SER A 163 -7.50 -9.07 21.07
CA SER A 163 -8.64 -8.68 20.22
C SER A 163 -8.25 -8.63 18.74
N CYS A 164 -9.26 -8.47 17.86
CA CYS A 164 -9.09 -8.27 16.43
C CYS A 164 -9.85 -7.02 15.97
N PRO A 165 -9.43 -6.39 14.84
CA PRO A 165 -10.17 -5.27 14.25
C PRO A 165 -11.61 -5.65 13.91
N GLN A 166 -12.49 -4.65 13.81
CA GLN A 166 -13.85 -4.85 13.35
C GLN A 166 -13.89 -5.55 11.98
N GLY A 167 -14.75 -6.56 11.84
CA GLY A 167 -14.84 -7.40 10.64
C GLY A 167 -13.83 -8.54 10.57
N TYR A 168 -12.99 -8.73 11.59
CA TYR A 168 -12.12 -9.89 11.75
C TYR A 168 -12.52 -10.70 12.98
N ASN A 169 -12.49 -12.02 12.83
CA ASN A 169 -12.60 -12.97 13.93
C ASN A 169 -11.23 -13.27 14.51
N GLN A 170 -11.22 -13.59 15.80
CA GLN A 170 -10.04 -14.04 16.53
C GLN A 170 -9.96 -15.57 16.52
N TYR A 171 -8.78 -16.11 16.25
CA TYR A 171 -8.45 -17.49 16.59
C TYR A 171 -7.41 -17.51 17.70
N VAL A 172 -7.64 -18.35 18.71
CA VAL A 172 -6.70 -18.64 19.79
C VAL A 172 -6.65 -20.14 19.97
N GLY A 173 -5.45 -20.73 19.87
CA GLY A 173 -5.26 -22.17 19.97
C GLY A 173 -3.96 -22.53 20.69
N LEU A 174 -3.91 -23.76 21.17
CA LEU A 174 -2.72 -24.35 21.78
C LEU A 174 -2.10 -25.31 20.76
N SER A 175 -0.78 -25.25 20.56
CA SER A 175 -0.03 -26.18 19.71
C SER A 175 0.91 -27.01 20.58
N SER A 176 1.13 -28.27 20.22
CA SER A 176 2.09 -29.14 20.90
C SER A 176 3.53 -28.59 20.88
N THR A 177 3.84 -27.70 19.94
CA THR A 177 5.15 -27.03 19.79
C THR A 177 5.15 -25.56 20.24
N VAL A 178 3.98 -24.93 20.35
CA VAL A 178 3.81 -23.52 20.72
C VAL A 178 2.72 -23.43 21.78
N SER A 179 3.08 -23.06 23.00
CA SER A 179 2.20 -23.05 24.17
C SER A 179 0.97 -22.16 23.99
N LEU A 180 1.03 -21.11 23.17
CA LEU A 180 -0.15 -20.31 22.79
C LEU A 180 0.05 -19.69 21.40
N PHE A 181 -0.93 -19.85 20.51
CA PHE A 181 -0.91 -19.28 19.16
C PHE A 181 -2.23 -18.55 18.88
N ALA A 182 -2.17 -17.32 18.35
CA ALA A 182 -3.36 -16.57 17.98
C ALA A 182 -3.17 -15.77 16.68
N PHE A 183 -4.25 -15.50 15.96
CA PHE A 183 -4.24 -14.66 14.76
C PHE A 183 -5.65 -14.12 14.47
N CYS A 184 -5.73 -13.01 13.74
CA CYS A 184 -7.00 -12.49 13.25
C CYS A 184 -7.27 -12.98 11.82
N TYR A 185 -8.52 -13.28 11.50
CA TYR A 185 -8.92 -13.70 10.17
C TYR A 185 -10.26 -13.07 9.78
N LYS A 186 -10.43 -12.67 8.52
CA LYS A 186 -11.69 -12.08 8.05
C LYS A 186 -12.74 -13.18 7.85
N ALA A 187 -13.80 -13.16 8.65
CA ALA A 187 -14.91 -14.11 8.54
C ALA A 187 -16.05 -13.52 7.70
N GLN A 188 -16.64 -14.38 6.85
CA GLN A 188 -17.82 -14.19 6.00
C GLN A 188 -18.12 -12.77 5.47
N MET A 189 -18.07 -12.63 4.15
CA MET A 189 -18.85 -11.62 3.43
C MET A 189 -19.83 -12.34 2.50
N ASP A 190 -21.04 -11.80 2.37
CA ASP A 190 -22.12 -12.33 1.52
C ASP A 190 -21.81 -12.26 0.02
N ASN A 191 -20.68 -11.65 -0.36
CA ASN A 191 -20.19 -11.58 -1.74
C ASN A 191 -18.82 -12.22 -1.85
N ILE A 192 -18.81 -13.50 -2.25
CA ILE A 192 -17.61 -14.26 -2.61
C ILE A 192 -17.16 -13.81 -4.00
N GLY A 193 -16.68 -12.58 -4.11
CA GLY A 193 -15.90 -12.16 -5.26
C GLY A 193 -14.59 -12.96 -5.30
N GLU A 194 -14.14 -13.36 -6.49
CA GLU A 194 -12.78 -13.87 -6.63
C GLU A 194 -11.80 -12.81 -6.08
N PRO A 195 -10.89 -13.19 -5.19
CA PRO A 195 -9.95 -12.24 -4.62
C PRO A 195 -9.05 -11.68 -5.72
N THR A 196 -9.26 -10.41 -6.06
CA THR A 196 -8.62 -9.76 -7.21
C THR A 196 -7.14 -9.41 -6.97
N LYS A 197 -6.66 -9.49 -5.72
CA LYS A 197 -5.28 -9.12 -5.35
C LYS A 197 -4.67 -10.15 -4.39
N GLY A 198 -3.37 -10.41 -4.50
CA GLY A 198 -2.73 -11.59 -3.90
C GLY A 198 -1.68 -11.28 -2.82
N GLY A 199 -0.93 -12.32 -2.44
CA GLY A 199 0.00 -12.34 -1.31
C GLY A 199 -0.66 -12.61 0.04
N ALA A 200 -2.00 -12.63 0.10
CA ALA A 200 -2.76 -12.95 1.29
C ALA A 200 -2.73 -14.45 1.59
N TRP A 201 -2.41 -14.80 2.83
CA TRP A 201 -2.64 -16.13 3.38
C TRP A 201 -4.12 -16.28 3.73
N CYS A 202 -4.68 -17.44 3.42
CA CYS A 202 -6.05 -17.76 3.80
C CYS A 202 -6.24 -19.22 4.17
N GLY A 203 -7.23 -19.44 5.04
CA GLY A 203 -7.66 -20.75 5.48
C GLY A 203 -6.67 -21.45 6.40
N ASP A 204 -7.20 -22.26 7.31
CA ASP A 204 -6.42 -23.12 8.20
C ASP A 204 -7.26 -24.34 8.58
N SER A 205 -6.83 -25.52 8.16
CA SER A 205 -7.62 -26.73 8.38
C SER A 205 -7.66 -27.23 9.84
N LEU A 206 -6.68 -26.85 10.68
CA LEU A 206 -6.68 -27.24 12.10
C LEU A 206 -7.79 -26.49 12.84
N SER A 207 -7.99 -25.26 12.42
CA SER A 207 -8.97 -24.32 12.96
C SER A 207 -10.28 -24.31 12.18
N ASN A 208 -10.40 -25.17 11.15
CA ASN A 208 -11.51 -25.21 10.19
C ASN A 208 -11.87 -23.83 9.59
N ILE A 209 -10.85 -23.01 9.34
CA ILE A 209 -11.02 -21.67 8.77
C ILE A 209 -11.10 -21.80 7.25
N PRO A 210 -12.18 -21.31 6.62
CA PRO A 210 -12.33 -21.35 5.18
C PRO A 210 -11.36 -20.37 4.48
N CYS A 211 -11.09 -20.63 3.20
CA CYS A 211 -10.49 -19.65 2.30
C CYS A 211 -11.45 -19.42 1.13
N GLY A 212 -12.03 -18.22 1.01
CA GLY A 212 -13.09 -17.97 0.03
C GLY A 212 -14.28 -18.93 0.19
N SER A 213 -14.76 -19.47 -0.93
CA SER A 213 -15.84 -20.48 -0.98
C SER A 213 -15.43 -21.89 -0.52
N VAL A 214 -14.13 -22.12 -0.23
CA VAL A 214 -13.65 -23.46 0.13
C VAL A 214 -13.63 -23.61 1.65
N GLN A 215 -14.46 -24.52 2.14
CA GLN A 215 -14.81 -24.70 3.56
C GLN A 215 -13.62 -25.06 4.47
N ALA A 216 -12.54 -25.64 3.93
CA ALA A 216 -11.26 -25.83 4.62
C ALA A 216 -10.17 -26.22 3.60
N PRO A 217 -8.89 -25.84 3.80
CA PRO A 217 -7.79 -26.20 2.90
C PRO A 217 -7.49 -27.72 2.78
N ALA A 218 -8.19 -28.56 3.54
CA ALA A 218 -8.15 -30.01 3.40
C ALA A 218 -8.75 -30.48 2.05
N LYS A 219 -9.78 -29.80 1.55
CA LYS A 219 -10.49 -30.14 0.29
C LYS A 219 -9.87 -29.51 -0.97
N GLY A 220 -8.77 -28.76 -0.82
CA GLY A 220 -8.13 -28.02 -1.90
C GLY A 220 -8.04 -26.53 -1.58
N CYS A 221 -7.49 -25.76 -2.51
CA CYS A 221 -7.46 -24.31 -2.44
C CYS A 221 -8.38 -23.72 -3.51
N PRO A 222 -8.94 -22.51 -3.30
CA PRO A 222 -9.66 -21.80 -4.33
C PRO A 222 -8.82 -21.60 -5.60
N ILE A 223 -9.48 -21.37 -6.73
CA ILE A 223 -8.82 -21.06 -8.00
C ILE A 223 -7.84 -19.89 -7.81
N GLY A 224 -6.62 -20.04 -8.32
CA GLY A 224 -5.54 -19.06 -8.18
C GLY A 224 -4.76 -19.11 -6.85
N TYR A 225 -5.14 -19.98 -5.89
CA TYR A 225 -4.37 -20.22 -4.67
C TYR A 225 -3.60 -21.54 -4.75
N ILE A 226 -2.39 -21.52 -4.22
CA ILE A 226 -1.50 -22.67 -4.11
C ILE A 226 -1.65 -23.25 -2.70
N LYS A 227 -1.84 -24.57 -2.62
CA LYS A 227 -1.87 -25.30 -1.35
C LYS A 227 -0.47 -25.37 -0.76
N PHE A 228 -0.30 -24.88 0.45
CA PHE A 228 0.94 -25.04 1.18
C PHE A 228 1.06 -26.49 1.67
N SER A 229 1.98 -27.24 1.06
CA SER A 229 2.00 -28.71 0.99
C SER A 229 1.81 -29.44 2.32
N ASN A 230 2.26 -28.85 3.44
CA ASN A 230 2.25 -29.51 4.75
C ASN A 230 1.35 -28.79 5.77
N TRP A 231 1.09 -27.48 5.59
CA TRP A 231 0.42 -26.66 6.61
C TRP A 231 -1.06 -26.50 6.38
N ARG A 232 -1.64 -27.14 5.37
CA ARG A 232 -3.09 -27.13 5.15
C ARG A 232 -3.64 -25.68 5.20
N ARG A 233 -2.92 -24.77 4.53
CA ARG A 233 -3.27 -23.36 4.27
C ARG A 233 -3.16 -23.10 2.77
N CYS A 234 -3.82 -22.06 2.31
CA CYS A 234 -3.78 -21.60 0.93
C CYS A 234 -3.08 -20.25 0.86
N TYR A 235 -2.26 -20.03 -0.17
CA TYR A 235 -1.64 -18.73 -0.43
C TYR A 235 -1.77 -18.37 -1.92
N LYS A 236 -1.87 -17.08 -2.23
CA LYS A 236 -1.91 -16.60 -3.62
C LYS A 236 -0.57 -15.94 -3.97
N GLN A 237 0.15 -16.50 -4.94
CA GLN A 237 1.41 -15.94 -5.42
C GLN A 237 1.13 -14.83 -6.45
N VAL A 238 1.58 -13.60 -6.19
CA VAL A 238 1.46 -12.46 -7.14
C VAL A 238 2.53 -11.38 -6.92
N ASP A 239 2.61 -10.47 -7.89
CA ASP A 239 3.50 -9.31 -7.94
C ASP A 239 2.95 -8.06 -7.20
N SER A 240 1.67 -8.05 -6.79
CA SER A 240 0.98 -6.90 -6.16
C SER A 240 0.25 -7.31 -4.88
N LEU A 241 0.59 -6.67 -3.75
CA LEU A 241 0.12 -7.01 -2.41
C LEU A 241 -1.09 -6.18 -1.97
N VAL A 242 -1.98 -6.81 -1.20
CA VAL A 242 -3.07 -6.13 -0.47
C VAL A 242 -2.47 -5.18 0.59
N ASP A 243 -2.93 -3.94 0.61
CA ASP A 243 -2.39 -2.86 1.44
C ASP A 243 -3.14 -2.70 2.77
N LEU A 244 -3.19 -3.78 3.57
CA LEU A 244 -3.79 -3.76 4.90
C LEU A 244 -2.74 -3.97 6.00
N TRP A 245 -2.82 -3.14 7.03
CA TRP A 245 -1.88 -3.13 8.15
C TRP A 245 -1.97 -4.46 8.92
N GLY A 246 -0.83 -5.13 9.08
CA GLY A 246 -0.74 -6.46 9.69
C GLY A 246 -1.06 -7.62 8.75
N THR A 247 -1.35 -7.37 7.46
CA THR A 247 -1.46 -8.44 6.46
C THR A 247 -0.14 -9.19 6.36
N LEU A 248 -0.20 -10.50 6.58
CA LEU A 248 0.95 -11.38 6.45
C LEU A 248 1.16 -11.69 4.97
N CYS A 249 2.39 -11.53 4.51
CA CYS A 249 2.82 -11.92 3.18
C CYS A 249 4.18 -12.61 3.26
N GLY A 250 4.42 -13.61 2.42
CA GLY A 250 5.69 -14.31 2.36
C GLY A 250 6.04 -15.13 3.59
N PHE A 251 6.76 -16.22 3.38
CA PHE A 251 7.12 -17.18 4.41
C PHE A 251 8.36 -17.95 3.98
N ASP A 252 9.33 -18.10 4.87
CA ASP A 252 10.45 -19.01 4.65
C ASP A 252 10.68 -19.88 5.87
N THR A 253 10.57 -21.19 5.69
CA THR A 253 10.93 -22.19 6.71
C THR A 253 12.41 -22.49 6.71
N ALA A 254 13.27 -21.46 6.71
CA ALA A 254 14.71 -21.65 6.69
C ALA A 254 15.12 -22.54 7.88
N GLY A 255 15.59 -23.76 7.59
CA GLY A 255 15.90 -24.79 8.60
C GLY A 255 15.01 -26.04 8.63
N TYR A 256 13.90 -26.08 7.87
CA TYR A 256 13.06 -27.28 7.71
C TYR A 256 13.21 -27.88 6.31
N ILE A 257 13.17 -29.22 6.20
CA ILE A 257 13.18 -29.96 4.93
C ILE A 257 11.80 -30.63 4.74
N PRO A 258 11.10 -30.40 3.61
CA PRO A 258 11.50 -29.53 2.50
C PRO A 258 11.44 -28.05 2.90
N ARG A 259 12.42 -27.25 2.42
CA ARG A 259 12.40 -25.80 2.58
C ARG A 259 11.29 -25.24 1.70
N ILE A 260 10.37 -24.49 2.29
CA ILE A 260 9.27 -23.89 1.55
C ILE A 260 9.42 -22.38 1.61
N GLN A 261 9.40 -21.76 0.43
CA GLN A 261 9.54 -20.32 0.26
C GLN A 261 8.29 -19.78 -0.45
N VAL A 262 7.53 -18.96 0.27
CA VAL A 262 6.42 -18.19 -0.31
C VAL A 262 6.92 -16.78 -0.52
N PRO A 263 6.92 -16.26 -1.76
CA PRO A 263 7.30 -14.88 -2.01
C PRO A 263 6.19 -13.92 -1.58
N CYS A 264 6.58 -12.71 -1.20
CA CYS A 264 5.74 -11.55 -0.97
C CYS A 264 6.11 -10.48 -2.02
N GLY A 265 5.22 -10.14 -2.95
CA GLY A 265 5.51 -9.13 -4.00
C GLY A 265 6.77 -9.45 -4.81
N GLY A 266 6.97 -10.73 -5.17
CA GLY A 266 8.16 -11.21 -5.87
C GLY A 266 9.43 -11.39 -5.00
N MET A 267 9.41 -11.03 -3.71
CA MET A 267 10.57 -11.16 -2.80
C MET A 267 10.40 -12.32 -1.81
N TYR A 268 11.48 -13.06 -1.50
CA TYR A 268 11.47 -14.11 -0.49
C TYR A 268 11.89 -13.58 0.89
N ALA A 269 11.07 -13.88 1.90
CA ALA A 269 11.29 -13.39 3.26
C ALA A 269 12.56 -13.94 3.95
N SER A 270 13.24 -14.95 3.38
CA SER A 270 14.57 -15.41 3.87
C SER A 270 15.72 -14.45 3.63
N MET A 271 15.58 -13.49 2.72
CA MET A 271 16.70 -12.60 2.39
C MET A 271 16.85 -11.43 3.37
N ASN A 272 16.23 -11.50 4.56
CA ASN A 272 16.08 -10.38 5.51
C ASN A 272 15.47 -9.12 4.87
N LYS A 273 14.74 -9.28 3.77
CA LYS A 273 14.15 -8.20 2.99
C LYS A 273 12.69 -8.50 2.76
N CYS A 274 11.84 -7.60 3.24
CA CYS A 274 10.44 -7.55 2.90
C CYS A 274 10.23 -6.46 1.84
N PRO A 275 9.18 -6.55 1.01
CA PRO A 275 8.82 -5.48 0.09
C PRO A 275 8.62 -4.14 0.82
N ALA A 276 8.73 -3.04 0.08
CA ALA A 276 8.53 -1.70 0.64
C ALA A 276 7.22 -1.62 1.44
N ASN A 277 7.31 -1.06 2.66
CA ASN A 277 6.24 -0.96 3.66
C ASN A 277 5.84 -2.28 4.38
N PHE A 278 6.63 -3.35 4.27
CA PHE A 278 6.48 -4.56 5.07
C PHE A 278 7.69 -4.75 5.99
N GLN A 279 7.49 -5.26 7.20
CA GLN A 279 8.51 -5.58 8.19
C GLN A 279 8.66 -7.10 8.39
N LEU A 280 9.85 -7.54 8.80
CA LEU A 280 10.13 -8.95 9.10
C LEU A 280 9.72 -9.28 10.55
N SER A 281 8.90 -10.31 10.74
CA SER A 281 8.29 -10.65 12.04
C SER A 281 9.18 -11.42 13.01
N SER A 282 10.23 -12.08 12.53
CA SER A 282 11.37 -12.59 13.31
C SER A 282 12.34 -13.32 12.36
N ALA A 283 13.61 -13.43 12.75
CA ALA A 283 14.64 -14.07 11.94
C ALA A 283 14.44 -15.59 11.75
N THR A 284 13.68 -16.24 12.63
CA THR A 284 13.55 -17.71 12.68
C THR A 284 12.46 -18.28 11.77
N LEU A 285 11.44 -17.50 11.42
CA LEU A 285 10.32 -17.98 10.58
C LEU A 285 10.11 -17.16 9.31
N GLY A 286 10.98 -16.18 9.03
CA GLY A 286 11.04 -15.43 7.78
C GLY A 286 9.67 -14.99 7.29
N ARG A 287 8.95 -14.14 8.03
CA ARG A 287 7.60 -13.67 7.66
C ARG A 287 7.59 -12.17 7.45
N CYS A 288 6.99 -11.70 6.37
CA CYS A 288 6.76 -10.27 6.17
C CYS A 288 5.34 -9.88 6.59
N TYR A 289 5.19 -8.72 7.22
CA TYR A 289 3.90 -8.17 7.59
C TYR A 289 3.85 -6.68 7.27
N LYS A 290 2.71 -6.20 6.80
CA LYS A 290 2.53 -4.78 6.49
C LYS A 290 2.56 -3.97 7.77
N ILE A 291 3.36 -2.90 7.80
CA ILE A 291 3.23 -1.84 8.83
C ILE A 291 2.30 -0.73 8.39
#